data_AF-A0AAU4B449-F1
#
_entry.id   AF-A0AAU4B449-F1
#
_cell.length_a   1.000
_cell.length_b   1.000
_cell.length_c   1.000
_cell.angle_alpha   90.00
_cell.angle_beta   90.00
_cell.angle_gamma   90.00
#
_symmetry.space_group_name_H-M   'P 1'
#
loop_
_entity.id
_entity.type
_entity.pdbx_description
1 polymer ?
#
loop_
_entity_poly.entity_id
_entity_poly.type
_entity_poly.pdbx_seq_one_letter_code
_entity_poly.pdbx_strand_id
1 'polypeptide(L)' 'MCQHKPQCPPAEGPDREAAFTVAHHPEQGWSLLCNGVLLFEDTGELLPDGQIIAPHRPLGTEHITTAA' A
#
# COMPACT_ATOMS: atom_id res chain seq x y z
N MET A 1 11.27 13.92 -6.48
CA MET A 1 10.15 14.80 -6.11
C MET A 1 9.25 14.99 -7.33
N CYS A 2 8.02 14.48 -7.33
CA CYS A 2 7.06 14.65 -8.43
C CYS A 2 6.53 16.09 -8.51
N GLN A 3 5.98 16.50 -9.67
CA GLN A 3 5.45 17.85 -9.91
C GLN A 3 3.93 17.99 -9.71
N HIS A 4 3.30 17.01 -9.06
CA HIS A 4 1.85 17.00 -8.83
C HIS A 4 1.39 18.15 -7.92
N LYS A 5 0.14 18.58 -8.13
CA LYS A 5 -0.55 19.58 -7.29
C LYS A 5 -1.91 19.01 -6.87
N PRO A 6 -2.20 18.86 -5.56
CA PRO A 6 -1.31 19.12 -4.42
C PRO A 6 -0.05 18.24 -4.44
N GLN A 7 0.97 18.64 -3.68
CA GLN A 7 2.21 17.86 -3.56
C GLN A 7 1.89 16.50 -2.95
N CYS A 8 2.46 15.44 -3.53
CA CYS A 8 2.28 14.10 -2.99
C CYS A 8 3.02 13.92 -1.66
N PRO A 9 2.49 13.09 -0.76
CA PRO A 9 3.16 12.76 0.48
C PRO A 9 4.46 11.98 0.23
N PRO A 10 5.45 12.12 1.13
CA PRO A 10 6.67 11.31 1.09
C PRO A 10 6.35 9.84 1.33
N ALA A 11 7.20 8.93 0.86
CA ALA A 11 6.99 7.49 1.01
C ALA A 11 7.04 7.05 2.50
N GLU A 12 7.76 7.78 3.34
CA GLU A 12 7.91 7.49 4.76
C GLU A 12 6.72 8.02 5.59
N GLY A 13 5.86 8.85 4.99
CA GLY A 13 4.70 9.46 5.64
C GLY A 13 3.58 8.45 5.91
N PRO A 14 2.71 8.68 6.91
CA PRO A 14 1.58 7.79 7.20
C PRO A 14 0.50 7.80 6.11
N ASP A 15 0.48 8.81 5.25
CA ASP A 15 -0.46 9.02 4.15
C ASP A 15 0.14 8.70 2.78
N ARG A 16 1.27 7.98 2.73
CA ARG A 16 2.04 7.67 1.51
C ARG A 16 1.23 7.10 0.35
N GLU A 17 0.17 6.35 0.64
CA GLU A 17 -0.75 5.74 -0.33
C GLU A 17 -1.58 6.77 -1.11
N ALA A 18 -1.66 8.02 -0.65
CA ALA A 18 -2.37 9.12 -1.33
C ALA A 18 -1.55 9.73 -2.50
N ALA A 19 -0.35 9.24 -2.77
CA ALA A 19 0.42 9.65 -3.94
C ALA A 19 -0.22 9.17 -5.26
N PHE A 20 0.02 9.87 -6.36
CA PHE A 20 -0.57 9.51 -7.65
C PHE A 20 0.03 8.22 -8.22
N THR A 21 -0.83 7.34 -8.73
CA THR A 21 -0.42 6.17 -9.52
C THR A 21 0.24 6.58 -10.83
N VAL A 22 1.44 6.06 -11.08
CA VAL A 22 2.20 6.28 -12.32
C VAL A 22 2.35 5.02 -13.17
N ALA A 23 2.15 3.84 -12.58
CA ALA A 23 1.95 2.59 -13.30
C ALA A 23 0.91 1.73 -12.55
N HIS A 24 0.05 1.05 -13.30
CA HIS A 24 -1.00 0.20 -12.76
C HIS A 24 -0.95 -1.15 -13.47
N HIS A 25 -0.69 -2.21 -12.70
CA HIS A 25 -0.48 -3.58 -13.18
C HIS A 25 -1.38 -4.55 -12.42
N PRO A 26 -2.71 -4.51 -12.66
CA PRO A 26 -3.67 -5.40 -12.00
C PRO A 26 -3.39 -6.87 -12.31
N GLU A 27 -2.85 -7.19 -13.49
CA GLU A 27 -2.45 -8.55 -13.84
C GLU A 27 -1.30 -9.11 -12.98
N GLN A 28 -0.61 -8.24 -12.23
CA GLN A 28 0.44 -8.59 -11.27
C GLN A 28 0.07 -8.21 -9.82
N GLY A 29 -1.10 -7.60 -9.60
CA GLY A 29 -1.60 -7.23 -8.28
C GLY A 29 -0.93 -6.01 -7.63
N TRP A 30 -0.37 -5.08 -8.41
CA TRP A 30 0.31 -3.89 -7.85
C TRP A 30 0.12 -2.61 -8.67
N SER A 31 0.35 -1.48 -8.00
CA SER A 31 0.47 -0.14 -8.59
C SER A 31 1.72 0.56 -8.08
N LEU A 32 2.45 1.24 -8.97
CA LEU A 32 3.56 2.11 -8.58
C LEU A 32 3.06 3.53 -8.40
N LEU A 33 3.33 4.12 -7.25
CA LEU A 33 3.01 5.50 -6.93
C LEU A 33 4.20 6.42 -7.23
N CYS A 34 3.92 7.70 -7.47
CA CYS A 34 4.95 8.68 -7.88
C CYS A 34 5.99 9.00 -6.80
N ASN A 35 5.73 8.64 -5.54
CA ASN A 35 6.69 8.72 -4.44
C ASN A 35 7.57 7.46 -4.33
N GLY A 36 7.40 6.50 -5.24
CA GLY A 36 8.18 5.26 -5.31
C GLY A 36 7.61 4.09 -4.51
N VAL A 37 6.46 4.26 -3.87
CA VAL A 37 5.76 3.17 -3.16
C VAL A 37 5.14 2.20 -4.17
N LEU A 38 5.37 0.91 -3.97
CA LEU A 38 4.63 -0.17 -4.62
C LEU A 38 3.45 -0.56 -3.72
N LEU A 39 2.24 -0.20 -4.15
CA LEU A 39 0.99 -0.52 -3.47
C LEU A 39 0.42 -1.82 -4.03
N PHE A 40 0.20 -2.82 -3.18
CA PHE A 40 -0.40 -4.09 -3.53
C PHE A 40 -1.91 -4.06 -3.35
N GLU A 41 -2.63 -4.91 -4.09
CA GLU A 41 -4.10 -4.99 -4.02
C GLU A 41 -4.63 -5.42 -2.65
N ASP A 42 -3.81 -6.12 -1.85
CA ASP A 42 -4.17 -6.53 -0.49
C ASP A 42 -3.93 -5.43 0.55
N THR A 43 -3.61 -4.20 0.13
CA THR A 43 -3.18 -3.03 0.93
C THR A 43 -1.76 -3.11 1.52
N GLY A 44 -0.98 -4.14 1.15
CA GLY A 44 0.44 -4.17 1.46
C GLY A 44 1.21 -3.10 0.69
N GLU A 45 2.37 -2.70 1.22
CA GLU A 45 3.23 -1.72 0.56
C GLU A 45 4.70 -2.16 0.59
N LEU A 46 5.43 -1.88 -0.49
CA LEU A 46 6.89 -1.91 -0.52
C LEU A 46 7.41 -0.49 -0.74
N LEU A 47 8.13 0.02 0.26
CA LEU A 47 8.72 1.37 0.24
C LEU A 47 9.97 1.43 -0.65
N PRO A 48 10.41 2.63 -1.08
CA PRO A 48 11.61 2.79 -1.92
C PRO A 48 12.91 2.29 -1.28
N ASP A 49 12.97 2.25 0.05
CA ASP A 49 14.11 1.73 0.82
C ASP A 49 14.09 0.19 0.99
N GLY A 50 13.04 -0.46 0.49
CA GLY A 50 12.83 -1.90 0.59
C GLY A 50 12.08 -2.33 1.85
N GLN A 51 11.63 -1.40 2.71
CA GLN A 51 10.80 -1.74 3.86
C GLN A 51 9.43 -2.26 3.40
N ILE A 52 8.97 -3.34 4.03
CA ILE A 52 7.65 -3.93 3.79
C ILE A 52 6.67 -3.40 4.84
N ILE A 53 5.55 -2.85 4.40
CA ILE A 53 4.38 -2.56 5.22
C ILE A 53 3.37 -3.68 5.01
N ALA A 54 2.98 -4.33 6.09
CA ALA A 54 2.04 -5.44 6.03
C ALA A 54 0.64 -4.94 5.64
N PRO A 55 -0.13 -5.72 4.87
CA PRO A 55 -1.51 -5.39 4.51
C PRO A 55 -2.39 -5.20 5.75
N HIS A 56 -3.34 -4.27 5.66
CA HIS A 56 -4.38 -4.03 6.66
C HIS A 56 -5.44 -5.13 6.59
N ARG A 57 -5.15 -6.29 7.18
CA ARG A 57 -6.14 -7.34 7.38
C ARG A 57 -7.00 -6.99 8.60
N PRO A 58 -8.34 -7.02 8.51
CA PRO A 58 -9.16 -7.13 9.69
C PRO A 58 -8.68 -8.38 10.43
N LEU A 59 -8.20 -8.22 11.67
CA LEU A 59 -8.04 -9.37 12.56
C LEU A 59 -9.44 -9.92 12.73
N GLY A 60 -9.75 -11.03 12.04
CA GLY A 60 -10.99 -11.74 12.27
C GLY A 60 -11.09 -11.95 13.77
N THR A 61 -12.15 -11.47 14.40
CA THR A 61 -12.51 -11.94 15.74
C THR A 61 -12.61 -13.45 15.61
N GLU A 62 -11.57 -14.16 16.03
CA GLU A 62 -11.51 -15.61 16.02
C GLU A 62 -12.53 -16.12 17.03
N HIS A 63 -13.81 -16.13 16.64
CA HIS A 63 -14.78 -17.01 17.24
C HIS A 63 -14.47 -18.40 16.70
N ILE A 64 -13.46 -19.01 17.32
CA ILE A 64 -13.15 -20.43 17.17
C ILE A 64 -14.35 -21.15 17.79
N THR A 65 -15.39 -21.42 17.01
CA THR A 65 -16.47 -22.31 17.44
C THR A 65 -15.89 -23.71 17.51
N THR A 66 -15.55 -24.15 18.73
CA THR A 66 -15.31 -25.55 19.01
C THR A 66 -16.59 -26.31 18.69
N ALA A 67 -16.53 -27.21 17.70
CA ALA A 67 -17.60 -28.15 17.44
C ALA A 67 -17.70 -29.16 18.59
N ALA A 68 -18.92 -29.40 19.07
CA ALA A 68 -19.27 -30.42 20.06
C ALA A 68 -19.62 -31.76 19.38
#